data_AF-A4CW13-F1
#
_entry.id   AF-A4CW13-F1
#
_cell.length_a   1.000
_cell.length_b   1.000
_cell.length_c   1.000
_cell.angle_alpha   90.00
_cell.angle_beta   90.00
_cell.angle_gamma   90.00
#
_symmetry.space_group_name_H-M   'P 1'
#
loop_
_entity.id
_entity.type
_entity.pdbx_description
1 polymer ?
#
loop_
_entity_poly.entity_id
_entity_poly.type
_entity_poly.pdbx_seq_one_letter_code
_entity_poly.pdbx_strand_id
1 'polypeptide(L)'
;MLNQRRGGVLAGLTVLLGSLSAPVVIAQELYNLNTTCRTGDRSFSCRVQAVDVDDTTEYRHQFGSRTVSYRVIEDPYVRIEGRGSNSKPWISVKNALINFKTEELCFNDEAFCVKNPSFLADVLINSGDAMQGRTRVGMAFGPNGRVDVACFDNGCDRLMEAIKQ
;
A
#
# COMPACT_ATOMS: atom_id res chain seq x y z
N MET A 1 67.02 27.70 -30.81
CA MET A 1 66.73 27.07 -32.11
C MET A 1 66.42 25.60 -31.88
N LEU A 2 65.35 25.10 -32.52
CA LEU A 2 64.95 23.69 -32.70
C LEU A 2 64.55 22.90 -31.44
N ASN A 3 63.51 22.06 -31.42
CA ASN A 3 62.54 21.68 -32.44
C ASN A 3 61.37 20.95 -31.75
N GLN A 4 60.15 21.26 -32.17
CA GLN A 4 58.98 20.40 -31.93
C GLN A 4 59.19 19.03 -32.60
N ARG A 5 58.86 17.95 -31.90
CA ARG A 5 58.43 16.70 -32.55
C ARG A 5 57.23 16.10 -31.82
N ARG A 6 56.13 16.03 -32.57
CA ARG A 6 54.90 15.30 -32.27
C ARG A 6 55.19 13.80 -32.14
N GLY A 7 54.54 13.14 -31.19
CA GLY A 7 54.40 11.69 -31.11
C GLY A 7 53.18 11.38 -30.26
N GLY A 8 52.05 11.09 -30.92
CA GLY A 8 50.81 10.72 -30.24
C GLY A 8 50.87 9.28 -29.73
N VAL A 9 50.23 9.04 -28.58
CA VAL A 9 49.69 7.74 -28.20
C VAL A 9 48.40 7.99 -27.40
N LEU A 10 47.28 7.55 -27.98
CA LEU A 10 46.03 7.26 -27.29
C LEU A 10 46.27 6.09 -26.32
N ALA A 11 45.99 6.26 -25.03
CA ALA A 11 45.62 5.13 -24.16
C ALA A 11 45.01 5.62 -22.85
N GLY A 12 43.76 5.21 -22.59
CA GLY A 12 43.29 4.95 -21.23
C GLY A 12 42.25 5.90 -20.65
N LEU A 13 41.09 6.06 -21.29
CA LEU A 13 39.88 6.43 -20.56
C LEU A 13 39.29 5.15 -19.94
N THR A 14 39.71 4.79 -18.73
CA THR A 14 39.04 3.76 -17.93
C THR A 14 37.71 4.34 -17.46
N VAL A 15 36.65 4.06 -18.23
CA VAL A 15 35.27 4.26 -17.78
C VAL A 15 35.04 3.29 -16.63
N LEU A 16 35.07 3.79 -15.40
CA LEU A 16 34.50 3.12 -14.24
C LEU A 16 33.00 2.97 -14.50
N LEU A 17 32.62 1.84 -15.11
CA LEU A 17 31.27 1.30 -15.06
C LEU A 17 31.00 0.94 -13.61
N GLY A 18 30.63 1.95 -12.81
CA GLY A 18 29.97 1.74 -11.54
C GLY A 18 28.69 0.98 -11.81
N SER A 19 28.75 -0.33 -11.61
CA SER A 19 27.57 -1.18 -11.50
C SER A 19 26.70 -0.60 -10.40
N LEU A 20 25.68 0.16 -10.80
CA LEU A 20 24.54 0.52 -9.96
C LEU A 20 23.83 -0.79 -9.62
N SER A 21 24.33 -1.49 -8.61
CA SER A 21 23.60 -2.52 -7.91
C SER A 21 22.38 -1.83 -7.34
N ALA A 22 21.23 -1.93 -8.03
CA ALA A 22 19.97 -1.53 -7.44
C ALA A 22 19.87 -2.25 -6.09
N PRO A 23 19.49 -1.56 -5.00
CA PRO A 23 19.33 -2.21 -3.71
C PRO A 23 18.42 -3.41 -3.88
N VAL A 24 18.85 -4.56 -3.36
CA VAL A 24 18.02 -5.76 -3.31
C VAL A 24 16.88 -5.44 -2.34
N VAL A 25 15.68 -5.25 -2.87
CA VAL A 25 14.47 -5.09 -2.07
C VAL A 25 14.18 -6.43 -1.41
N ILE A 26 14.43 -6.52 -0.10
CA ILE A 26 14.14 -7.72 0.68
C ILE A 26 12.73 -7.58 1.22
N ALA A 27 11.82 -8.43 0.74
CA ALA A 27 10.49 -8.54 1.30
C ALA A 27 10.52 -9.49 2.51
N GLN A 28 10.14 -9.01 3.70
CA GLN A 28 9.98 -9.82 4.90
C GLN A 28 8.50 -10.19 5.07
N GLU A 29 8.19 -11.48 5.19
CA GLU A 29 6.82 -11.89 5.50
C GLU A 29 6.46 -11.57 6.96
N LEU A 30 5.34 -10.86 7.14
CA LEU A 30 4.77 -10.55 8.45
C LEU A 30 3.77 -11.64 8.86
N TYR A 31 2.81 -11.95 7.98
CA TYR A 31 1.87 -13.04 8.18
C TYR A 31 1.19 -13.49 6.88
N ASN A 32 0.60 -14.68 6.94
CA ASN A 32 -0.31 -15.22 5.94
C ASN A 32 -1.67 -15.51 6.56
N LEU A 33 -2.74 -15.19 5.84
CA LEU A 33 -4.11 -15.38 6.29
C LEU A 33 -4.98 -15.90 5.15
N ASN A 34 -5.58 -17.09 5.33
CA ASN A 34 -6.67 -17.54 4.46
C ASN A 34 -7.98 -16.92 4.97
N THR A 35 -8.67 -16.14 4.14
CA THR A 35 -9.82 -15.34 4.55
C THR A 35 -10.83 -15.18 3.41
N THR A 36 -11.83 -14.34 3.63
CA THR A 36 -12.82 -13.94 2.63
C THR A 36 -12.54 -12.52 2.16
N CYS A 37 -12.56 -12.34 0.84
CA CYS A 37 -12.55 -11.05 0.18
C CYS A 37 -13.90 -10.84 -0.51
N ARG A 38 -14.25 -9.57 -0.77
CA ARG A 38 -15.51 -9.18 -1.41
C ARG A 38 -15.29 -8.09 -2.46
N THR A 39 -16.07 -8.16 -3.53
CA THR A 39 -16.17 -7.12 -4.58
C THR A 39 -17.64 -6.95 -4.93
N GLY A 40 -18.20 -5.77 -4.65
CA GLY A 40 -19.66 -5.58 -4.66
C GLY A 40 -20.33 -6.58 -3.70
N ASP A 41 -21.32 -7.31 -4.19
CA ASP A 41 -22.05 -8.33 -3.40
C ASP A 41 -21.43 -9.72 -3.46
N ARG A 42 -20.29 -9.89 -4.17
CA ARG A 42 -19.67 -11.19 -4.38
C ARG A 42 -18.53 -11.41 -3.39
N SER A 43 -18.72 -12.39 -2.51
CA SER A 43 -17.68 -12.87 -1.59
C SER A 43 -16.97 -14.11 -2.16
N PHE A 44 -15.66 -14.21 -1.90
CA PHE A 44 -14.83 -15.31 -2.38
C PHE A 44 -13.65 -15.56 -1.42
N SER A 45 -13.17 -16.80 -1.40
CA SER A 45 -11.97 -17.14 -0.64
C SER A 45 -10.75 -16.45 -1.25
N CYS A 46 -9.92 -15.87 -0.39
CA CYS A 46 -8.65 -15.26 -0.78
C CYS A 46 -7.59 -15.56 0.27
N ARG A 47 -6.32 -15.52 -0.15
CA ARG A 47 -5.18 -15.51 0.76
C ARG A 47 -4.59 -14.11 0.81
N VAL A 48 -4.37 -13.60 1.99
CA VAL A 48 -3.63 -12.36 2.23
C VAL A 48 -2.24 -12.73 2.68
N GLN A 49 -1.23 -12.24 1.98
CA GLN A 49 0.15 -12.22 2.45
C GLN A 49 0.49 -10.77 2.79
N ALA A 50 0.78 -10.51 4.07
CA ALA A 50 1.32 -9.23 4.51
C ALA A 50 2.84 -9.33 4.49
N VAL A 51 3.49 -8.41 3.79
CA VAL A 51 4.95 -8.34 3.69
C VAL A 51 5.42 -6.92 3.96
N ASP A 52 6.51 -6.81 4.68
CA ASP A 52 7.27 -5.58 4.81
C ASP A 52 8.24 -5.47 3.63
N VAL A 53 8.22 -4.33 2.94
CA VAL A 53 8.97 -4.07 1.72
C VAL A 53 9.42 -2.62 1.73
N ASP A 54 10.72 -2.40 1.95
CA ASP A 54 11.33 -1.09 2.12
C ASP A 54 10.61 -0.29 3.24
N ASP A 55 10.02 0.87 2.91
CA ASP A 55 9.27 1.71 3.86
C ASP A 55 7.75 1.49 3.78
N THR A 56 7.33 0.31 3.31
CA THR A 56 5.91 0.02 3.05
C THR A 56 5.51 -1.36 3.52
N THR A 57 4.29 -1.48 4.04
CA THR A 57 3.67 -2.79 4.25
C THR A 57 2.74 -3.11 3.08
N GLU A 58 3.06 -4.14 2.30
CA GLU A 58 2.21 -4.63 1.22
C GLU A 58 1.30 -5.78 1.68
N TYR A 59 0.01 -5.67 1.36
CA TYR A 59 -1.00 -6.70 1.54
C TYR A 59 -1.36 -7.28 0.17
N ARG A 60 -0.86 -8.48 -0.12
CA ARG A 60 -1.04 -9.18 -1.39
C ARG A 60 -2.21 -10.15 -1.26
N HIS A 61 -3.30 -9.86 -1.96
CA HIS A 61 -4.54 -10.63 -1.95
C HIS A 61 -4.56 -11.55 -3.17
N GLN A 62 -4.42 -12.85 -2.95
CA GLN A 62 -4.48 -13.86 -3.99
C GLN A 62 -5.84 -14.56 -4.00
N PHE A 63 -6.46 -14.67 -5.18
CA PHE A 63 -7.69 -15.41 -5.40
C PHE A 63 -7.64 -16.08 -6.77
N GLY A 64 -7.54 -17.42 -6.77
CA GLY A 64 -7.16 -18.18 -7.96
C GLY A 64 -5.78 -17.75 -8.48
N SER A 65 -5.69 -17.43 -9.78
CA SER A 65 -4.47 -16.92 -10.42
C SER A 65 -4.32 -15.40 -10.33
N ARG A 66 -5.31 -14.70 -9.78
CA ARG A 66 -5.33 -13.23 -9.73
C ARG A 66 -4.72 -12.75 -8.42
N THR A 67 -4.06 -11.60 -8.49
CA THR A 67 -3.53 -10.90 -7.33
C THR A 67 -3.96 -9.44 -7.39
N VAL A 68 -4.48 -8.93 -6.28
CA VAL A 68 -4.65 -7.50 -6.04
C VAL A 68 -3.77 -7.16 -4.85
N SER A 69 -3.03 -6.05 -4.89
CA SER A 69 -2.21 -5.63 -3.76
C SER A 69 -2.60 -4.25 -3.30
N TYR A 70 -2.53 -4.04 -1.99
CA TYR A 70 -2.57 -2.73 -1.38
C TYR A 70 -1.28 -2.53 -0.61
N ARG A 71 -0.80 -1.31 -0.50
CA ARG A 71 0.33 -0.97 0.37
C ARG A 71 -0.01 0.22 1.24
N VAL A 72 0.43 0.14 2.48
CA VAL A 72 0.39 1.24 3.44
C VAL A 72 1.77 1.86 3.48
N ILE A 73 1.82 3.18 3.37
CA ILE A 73 3.03 3.98 3.40
C ILE A 73 2.85 4.97 4.55
N GLU A 74 3.72 4.92 5.56
CA GLU A 74 3.55 5.72 6.77
C GLU A 74 4.42 6.98 6.79
N ASP A 75 5.61 6.94 6.19
CA ASP A 75 6.53 8.07 6.13
C ASP A 75 6.47 8.78 4.76
N PRO A 76 6.45 10.13 4.72
CA PRO A 76 6.33 11.06 5.84
C PRO A 76 4.88 11.31 6.30
N TYR A 77 3.92 10.59 5.73
CA TYR A 77 2.51 10.65 6.09
C TYR A 77 1.78 9.42 5.55
N VAL A 78 0.68 9.04 6.21
CA VAL A 78 -0.13 7.89 5.84
C VAL A 78 -0.73 8.06 4.44
N ARG A 79 -0.43 7.10 3.56
CA ARG A 79 -1.05 6.92 2.24
C ARG A 79 -1.35 5.45 2.02
N ILE A 80 -2.40 5.19 1.27
CA ILE A 80 -2.72 3.83 0.82
C ILE A 80 -2.78 3.83 -0.71
N GLU A 81 -2.08 2.87 -1.31
CA GLU A 81 -2.09 2.68 -2.76
C GLU A 81 -2.51 1.25 -3.11
N GLY A 82 -3.22 1.10 -4.21
CA GLY A 82 -3.66 -0.19 -4.75
C GLY A 82 -3.06 -0.47 -6.13
N ARG A 83 -2.85 -1.76 -6.44
CA ARG A 83 -2.57 -2.24 -7.79
C ARG A 83 -3.42 -3.47 -8.10
N GLY A 84 -3.95 -3.53 -9.32
CA GLY A 84 -4.82 -4.63 -9.77
C GLY A 84 -4.06 -5.89 -10.23
N SER A 85 -2.74 -5.82 -10.39
CA SER A 85 -1.82 -6.93 -10.65
C SER A 85 -0.37 -6.46 -10.48
N ASN A 86 0.60 -7.38 -10.47
CA ASN A 86 2.02 -7.05 -10.35
C ASN A 86 2.57 -6.19 -11.49
N SER A 87 1.91 -6.18 -12.66
CA SER A 87 2.31 -5.39 -13.83
C SER A 87 1.61 -4.03 -13.92
N LYS A 88 0.66 -3.74 -13.03
CA LYS A 88 -0.05 -2.46 -12.99
C LYS A 88 0.64 -1.49 -12.03
N PRO A 89 0.60 -0.18 -12.33
CA PRO A 89 1.15 0.82 -11.43
C PRO A 89 0.36 0.85 -10.12
N TRP A 90 1.03 1.31 -9.07
CA TRP A 90 0.38 1.71 -7.82
C TRP A 90 -0.40 3.00 -8.04
N ILE A 91 -1.62 3.04 -7.50
CA ILE A 91 -2.52 4.20 -7.60
C ILE A 91 -3.08 4.48 -6.21
N SER A 92 -3.08 5.74 -5.78
CA SER A 92 -3.68 6.14 -4.51
C SER A 92 -5.15 5.72 -4.44
N VAL A 93 -5.54 5.13 -3.32
CA VAL A 93 -6.95 4.83 -3.06
C VAL A 93 -7.69 6.13 -2.70
N LYS A 94 -8.97 6.21 -3.04
CA LYS A 94 -9.82 7.38 -2.75
C LYS A 94 -10.24 7.44 -1.28
N ASN A 95 -10.50 6.27 -0.70
CA ASN A 95 -10.95 6.12 0.67
C ASN A 95 -10.67 4.70 1.16
N ALA A 96 -10.60 4.56 2.48
CA ALA A 96 -10.54 3.29 3.18
C ALA A 96 -11.52 3.30 4.35
N LEU A 97 -12.14 2.15 4.63
CA LEU A 97 -13.11 1.98 5.72
C LEU A 97 -12.81 0.69 6.47
N ILE A 98 -12.73 0.79 7.80
CA ILE A 98 -12.64 -0.36 8.71
C ILE A 98 -13.98 -0.52 9.42
N ASN A 99 -14.48 -1.75 9.43
CA ASN A 99 -15.59 -2.17 10.29
C ASN A 99 -15.07 -3.22 11.27
N PHE A 100 -14.87 -2.83 12.53
CA PHE A 100 -14.34 -3.72 13.56
C PHE A 100 -15.34 -4.81 13.98
N LYS A 101 -16.64 -4.65 13.71
CA LYS A 101 -17.64 -5.68 14.00
C LYS A 101 -17.60 -6.83 12.99
N THR A 102 -17.36 -6.54 11.72
CA THR A 102 -17.27 -7.55 10.66
C THR A 102 -15.83 -7.96 10.33
N GLU A 103 -14.87 -7.31 10.98
CA GLU A 103 -13.43 -7.44 10.78
C GLU A 103 -12.98 -7.11 9.35
N GLU A 104 -13.72 -6.23 8.67
CA GLU A 104 -13.49 -5.88 7.28
C GLU A 104 -12.73 -4.56 7.12
N LEU A 105 -11.75 -4.57 6.22
CA LEU A 105 -11.13 -3.39 5.63
C LEU A 105 -11.58 -3.28 4.18
N CYS A 106 -12.11 -2.12 3.80
CA CYS A 106 -12.63 -1.83 2.48
C CYS A 106 -11.90 -0.64 1.86
N PHE A 107 -11.73 -0.66 0.54
CA PHE A 107 -11.08 0.40 -0.23
C PHE A 107 -11.97 0.87 -1.36
N ASN A 108 -11.80 2.14 -1.76
CA ASN A 108 -12.45 2.75 -2.93
C ASN A 108 -13.97 2.52 -2.95
N ASP A 109 -14.66 3.08 -1.96
CA ASP A 109 -16.12 2.98 -1.83
C ASP A 109 -16.64 1.54 -1.74
N GLU A 110 -15.89 0.70 -1.00
CA GLU A 110 -16.17 -0.73 -0.85
C GLU A 110 -16.09 -1.54 -2.15
N ALA A 111 -15.44 -1.01 -3.19
CA ALA A 111 -15.18 -1.76 -4.42
C ALA A 111 -14.37 -3.03 -4.15
N PHE A 112 -13.51 -3.02 -3.14
CA PHE A 112 -12.84 -4.22 -2.64
C PHE A 112 -12.77 -4.21 -1.12
N CYS A 113 -13.17 -5.32 -0.51
CA CYS A 113 -13.09 -5.51 0.94
C CYS A 113 -12.40 -6.84 1.27
N VAL A 114 -11.74 -6.87 2.42
CA VAL A 114 -11.06 -8.05 2.96
C VAL A 114 -11.35 -8.19 4.44
N LYS A 115 -11.67 -9.40 4.88
CA LYS A 115 -11.66 -9.74 6.31
C LYS A 115 -10.23 -9.94 6.78
N ASN A 116 -9.73 -9.09 7.65
CA ASN A 116 -8.32 -9.12 8.07
C ASN A 116 -8.17 -8.84 9.57
N PRO A 117 -8.59 -9.78 10.44
CA PRO A 117 -8.54 -9.61 11.88
C PRO A 117 -7.13 -9.30 12.41
N SER A 118 -6.08 -9.86 11.80
CA SER A 118 -4.69 -9.58 12.19
C SER A 118 -4.33 -8.11 12.04
N PHE A 119 -4.57 -7.53 10.84
CA PHE A 119 -4.35 -6.10 10.62
C PHE A 119 -5.20 -5.22 11.55
N LEU A 120 -6.46 -5.60 11.75
CA LEU A 120 -7.39 -4.79 12.55
C LEU A 120 -7.04 -4.82 14.03
N ALA A 121 -6.52 -5.94 14.53
CA ALA A 121 -5.97 -6.03 15.88
C ALA A 121 -4.77 -5.09 16.06
N ASP A 122 -3.86 -5.07 15.08
CA ASP A 122 -2.70 -4.15 15.10
C ASP A 122 -3.14 -2.68 15.10
N VAL A 123 -4.14 -2.31 14.28
CA VAL A 123 -4.72 -0.96 14.28
C VAL A 123 -5.26 -0.60 15.66
N LEU A 124 -6.01 -1.49 16.32
CA LEU A 124 -6.56 -1.23 17.65
C LEU A 124 -5.45 -1.06 18.71
N ILE A 125 -4.41 -1.89 18.66
CA ILE A 125 -3.27 -1.83 19.59
C ILE A 125 -2.50 -0.52 19.41
N ASN A 126 -2.22 -0.12 18.18
CA ASN A 126 -1.35 1.01 17.87
C ASN A 126 -2.05 2.38 17.94
N SER A 127 -3.38 2.42 17.85
CA SER A 127 -4.12 3.69 17.81
C SER A 127 -4.48 4.24 19.20
N GLY A 128 -4.23 3.49 20.28
CA GLY A 128 -4.52 3.90 21.65
C GLY A 128 -5.99 4.33 21.88
N ASP A 129 -6.19 5.32 22.75
CA ASP A 129 -7.51 5.74 23.22
C ASP A 129 -8.44 6.25 22.10
N ALA A 130 -7.89 6.71 20.97
CA ALA A 130 -8.68 7.23 19.85
C ALA A 130 -9.63 6.18 19.25
N MET A 131 -9.26 4.90 19.31
CA MET A 131 -10.04 3.79 18.78
C MET A 131 -10.83 3.03 19.83
N GLN A 132 -10.70 3.39 21.11
CA GLN A 132 -11.39 2.69 22.19
C GLN A 132 -12.92 2.79 22.04
N GLY A 133 -13.58 1.64 22.00
CA GLY A 133 -15.05 1.56 21.82
C GLY A 133 -15.56 1.92 20.43
N ARG A 134 -14.67 2.27 19.48
CA ARG A 134 -15.04 2.56 18.09
C ARG A 134 -15.38 1.26 17.37
N THR A 135 -16.41 1.34 16.54
CA THR A 135 -16.90 0.20 15.76
C THR A 135 -16.59 0.34 14.28
N ARG A 136 -16.40 1.58 13.83
CA ARG A 136 -16.09 1.91 12.44
C ARG A 136 -15.19 3.13 12.36
N VAL A 137 -14.25 3.08 11.43
CA VAL A 137 -13.30 4.16 11.13
C VAL A 137 -13.19 4.28 9.62
N GLY A 138 -13.02 5.48 9.11
CA GLY A 138 -12.77 5.68 7.69
C GLY A 138 -11.86 6.85 7.43
N MET A 139 -11.24 6.83 6.27
CA MET A 139 -10.37 7.88 5.76
C MET A 139 -10.74 8.18 4.33
N ALA A 140 -10.81 9.46 3.98
CA ALA A 140 -10.85 9.93 2.59
C ALA A 140 -9.48 10.56 2.27
N PHE A 141 -8.98 10.26 1.08
CA PHE A 141 -7.67 10.72 0.62
C PHE A 141 -7.82 11.82 -0.42
N GLY A 142 -7.02 12.88 -0.29
CA GLY A 142 -6.94 13.95 -1.26
C GLY A 142 -6.23 13.54 -2.55
N PRO A 143 -6.16 14.43 -3.55
CA PRO A 143 -5.52 14.16 -4.85
C PRO A 143 -4.04 13.78 -4.77
N ASN A 144 -3.37 14.15 -3.68
CA ASN A 144 -1.97 13.81 -3.39
C ASN A 144 -1.80 12.50 -2.60
N GLY A 145 -2.89 11.78 -2.33
CA GLY A 145 -2.91 10.52 -1.57
C GLY A 145 -2.81 10.69 -0.05
N ARG A 146 -2.82 11.92 0.47
CA ARG A 146 -2.83 12.22 1.91
C ARG A 146 -4.23 12.05 2.49
N VAL A 147 -4.32 11.72 3.77
CA VAL A 147 -5.60 11.75 4.50
C VAL A 147 -6.09 13.20 4.57
N ASP A 148 -7.22 13.49 3.94
CA ASP A 148 -7.90 14.79 4.01
C ASP A 148 -8.93 14.80 5.15
N VAL A 149 -9.63 13.68 5.34
CA VAL A 149 -10.68 13.53 6.34
C VAL A 149 -10.61 12.15 6.97
N ALA A 150 -10.75 12.10 8.31
CA ALA A 150 -11.01 10.88 9.04
C ALA A 150 -12.42 10.93 9.66
N CYS A 151 -13.08 9.78 9.76
CA CYS A 151 -14.41 9.63 10.35
C CYS A 151 -14.44 8.49 11.38
N PHE A 152 -15.40 8.57 12.28
CA PHE A 152 -15.65 7.56 13.30
C PHE A 152 -17.13 7.24 13.40
N ASP A 153 -17.45 5.96 13.55
CA ASP A 153 -18.80 5.43 13.76
C ASP A 153 -19.81 6.04 12.76
N ASN A 154 -20.91 6.63 13.26
CA ASN A 154 -21.95 7.26 12.43
C ASN A 154 -21.43 8.44 11.58
N GLY A 155 -20.31 9.05 11.97
CA GLY A 155 -19.65 10.08 11.16
C GLY A 155 -19.16 9.53 9.82
N CYS A 156 -18.89 8.23 9.74
CA CYS A 156 -18.51 7.60 8.49
C CYS A 156 -19.66 7.44 7.51
N ASP A 157 -20.92 7.39 7.95
CA ASP A 157 -22.04 7.36 7.01
C ASP A 157 -22.12 8.67 6.22
N ARG A 158 -22.01 9.81 6.93
CA ARG A 158 -22.00 11.13 6.31
C ARG A 158 -20.82 11.34 5.37
N LEU A 159 -19.63 10.86 5.74
CA LEU A 159 -18.46 10.93 4.86
C LEU A 159 -18.71 10.13 3.58
N MET A 160 -19.20 8.89 3.69
CA MET A 160 -19.45 8.03 2.55
C MET A 160 -20.55 8.60 1.63
N GLU A 161 -21.58 9.23 2.19
CA GLU A 161 -22.61 9.94 1.41
C GLU A 161 -22.05 11.13 0.62
N ALA A 162 -21.07 11.85 1.19
CA ALA A 162 -20.47 13.02 0.56
C ALA A 162 -19.49 12.65 -0.57
N ILE A 163 -18.75 11.55 -0.44
CA ILE A 163 -17.75 11.14 -1.45
C ILE A 163 -18.33 10.29 -2.58
N LYS A 164 -19.54 9.73 -2.42
CA LYS A 164 -20.24 8.97 -3.48
C LYS A 164 -20.94 9.86 -4.51
N GLN A 165 -21.10 11.16 -4.23
CA GLN A 165 -21.68 12.17 -5.12
C GLN A 165 -20.66 12.64 -6.15
#